data_AF-A0A1G8SYC6-F1
#
_entry.id   AF-A0A1G8SYC6-F1
#
_cell.length_a   1.000
_cell.length_b   1.000
_cell.length_c   1.000
_cell.angle_alpha   90.00
_cell.angle_beta   90.00
_cell.angle_gamma   90.00
#
_symmetry.space_group_name_H-M   'P 1'
#
loop_
_entity.id
_entity.type
_entity.pdbx_description
1 polymer ?
#
loop_
_entity_poly.entity_id
_entity_poly.type
_entity_poly.pdbx_seq_one_letter_code
_entity_poly.pdbx_strand_id
1 'polypeptide(L)'
;MTEIETKFDVSPDFVMPTFTSSALGSAEDDAHAPDPAIDTVAVASTYFDTEDDRLLRFTISLRHREGQADTGWQLKVPSGEDRAELHWPSIVDHSAMTDGVVLPHELDQILAPFLGGRSVAPSIRLDVSRTRYRFCDAKGRLLVELADDEVRAFPLRAEVRAPRWRELELELGGEGKRRMLKSLGAELLAAGAYPSTSRSKLARARVGIGNEGLGGARASAGAVLMDYMSGQARTIFGGHFAIHAGRPSAVHQTRVATRRLRSTLRTFSECFDADQAANFEAELKWFAATLGEVRDREVMLTRLSGAVDELPDELVMGPVGEQIKTRLTDELTRAQQVLITEMGGARYSALLGEILRWRDDPPFTAAAGRPAKTLNDSVRKVQKKLSRRLTTATRFDGTDEDLHSARKVSKQVRYAAEAAEDAPETVAASSDLQDLLGEFHDSVVAAQVLRRLAEVASTEAEDTFTYGVLVAQLRQNAERDRQQLRDTN
;
A
#
# COMPACT_ATOMS: atom_id res chain seq x y z
N MET A 1 14.36 0.79 1.88
CA MET A 1 14.34 -0.34 0.91
C MET A 1 13.09 -1.16 1.21
N THR A 2 12.45 -1.81 0.23
CA THR A 2 11.35 -2.74 0.56
C THR A 2 11.97 -4.04 1.01
N GLU A 3 11.66 -4.47 2.23
CA GLU A 3 12.13 -5.74 2.80
C GLU A 3 11.03 -6.78 2.59
N ILE A 4 11.39 -7.91 1.98
CA ILE A 4 10.49 -9.05 1.82
C ILE A 4 11.01 -10.13 2.76
N GLU A 5 10.27 -10.34 3.86
CA GLU A 5 10.67 -11.28 4.92
C GLU A 5 9.56 -12.28 5.26
N THR A 6 9.93 -13.46 5.77
CA THR A 6 9.01 -14.43 6.37
C THR A 6 9.57 -14.88 7.72
N LYS A 7 8.72 -14.96 8.75
CA LYS A 7 9.14 -15.22 10.13
C LYS A 7 8.60 -16.54 10.66
N PHE A 8 9.44 -17.22 11.42
CA PHE A 8 9.11 -18.48 12.05
C PHE A 8 9.46 -18.46 13.53
N ASP A 9 8.61 -19.09 14.32
CA ASP A 9 8.88 -19.43 15.70
C ASP A 9 9.52 -20.82 15.76
N VAL A 10 10.52 -20.96 16.65
CA VAL A 10 11.23 -22.22 16.86
C VAL A 10 11.37 -22.51 18.34
N SER A 11 11.49 -23.79 18.69
CA SER A 11 11.82 -24.18 20.06
C SER A 11 13.28 -23.82 20.38
N PRO A 12 13.64 -23.64 21.67
CA PRO A 12 15.03 -23.34 22.05
C PRO A 12 16.05 -24.37 21.56
N ASP A 13 15.65 -25.64 21.44
CA ASP A 13 16.45 -26.77 20.98
C ASP A 13 16.40 -27.03 19.46
N PHE A 14 15.76 -26.13 18.68
CA PHE A 14 15.70 -26.25 17.23
C PHE A 14 17.09 -26.34 16.59
N VAL A 15 17.27 -27.32 15.72
CA VAL A 15 18.50 -27.56 14.97
C VAL A 15 18.28 -27.12 13.53
N MET A 16 19.18 -26.26 13.03
CA MET A 16 19.11 -25.77 11.66
C MET A 16 19.23 -26.93 10.66
N PRO A 17 18.29 -27.11 9.70
CA PRO A 17 18.42 -28.15 8.69
C PRO A 17 19.52 -27.81 7.68
N THR A 18 19.99 -28.85 6.97
CA THR A 18 20.77 -28.66 5.75
C THR A 18 19.82 -28.38 4.60
N PHE A 19 20.00 -27.25 3.91
CA PHE A 19 19.10 -26.84 2.84
C PHE A 19 19.43 -27.51 1.50
N THR A 20 18.42 -27.67 0.64
CA THR A 20 18.61 -28.20 -0.72
C THR A 20 19.00 -27.11 -1.73
N SER A 21 19.77 -27.48 -2.76
CA SER A 21 20.13 -26.59 -3.88
C SER A 21 18.90 -26.10 -4.66
N SER A 22 17.87 -26.94 -4.74
CA SER A 22 16.61 -26.62 -5.43
C SER A 22 15.83 -25.53 -4.69
N ALA A 23 15.91 -25.46 -3.36
CA ALA A 23 15.32 -24.37 -2.58
C ALA A 23 15.95 -22.99 -2.88
N LEU A 24 17.21 -22.97 -3.31
CA LEU A 24 17.90 -21.78 -3.82
C LEU A 24 17.72 -21.57 -5.33
N GLY A 25 16.90 -22.39 -5.98
CA GLY A 25 16.54 -22.26 -7.39
C GLY A 25 17.54 -22.84 -8.39
N SER A 26 18.41 -23.76 -7.95
CA SER A 26 19.24 -24.61 -8.84
C SER A 26 18.38 -25.60 -9.63
N ALA A 27 18.86 -26.01 -10.81
CA ALA A 27 18.23 -27.04 -11.65
C ALA A 27 18.65 -28.48 -11.27
N GLU A 28 19.63 -28.63 -10.38
CA GLU A 28 19.99 -29.93 -9.80
C GLU A 28 19.07 -30.23 -8.62
N ASP A 29 18.13 -31.15 -8.83
CA ASP A 29 17.28 -31.70 -7.78
C ASP A 29 18.12 -32.60 -6.85
N ASP A 30 17.88 -32.52 -5.54
CA ASP A 30 18.49 -33.30 -4.45
C ASP A 30 19.97 -33.07 -4.10
N ALA A 31 20.66 -32.09 -4.69
CA ALA A 31 21.98 -31.69 -4.19
C ALA A 31 21.88 -30.79 -2.94
N HIS A 32 22.91 -30.82 -2.08
CA HIS A 32 22.99 -29.86 -0.97
C HIS A 32 23.21 -28.45 -1.52
N ALA A 33 22.53 -27.48 -0.91
CA ALA A 33 22.84 -26.08 -1.15
C ALA A 33 24.33 -25.80 -0.86
N PRO A 34 24.96 -24.87 -1.58
CA PRO A 34 26.27 -24.37 -1.17
C PRO A 34 26.23 -23.89 0.27
N ASP A 35 27.29 -24.15 1.04
CA ASP A 35 27.39 -23.68 2.42
C ASP A 35 27.21 -22.16 2.46
N PRO A 36 26.27 -21.65 3.28
CA PRO A 36 26.09 -20.21 3.42
C PRO A 36 27.31 -19.58 4.10
N ALA A 37 27.56 -18.31 3.83
CA ALA A 37 28.45 -17.53 4.67
C ALA A 37 27.77 -17.31 6.03
N ILE A 38 28.46 -17.69 7.11
CA ILE A 38 27.92 -17.61 8.48
C ILE A 38 28.69 -16.59 9.30
N ASP A 39 27.97 -15.70 9.97
CA ASP A 39 28.53 -14.79 10.96
C ASP A 39 27.52 -14.49 12.08
N THR A 40 28.04 -14.10 13.25
CA THR A 40 27.21 -13.75 14.41
C THR A 40 27.40 -12.28 14.74
N VAL A 41 26.29 -11.60 14.99
CA VAL A 41 26.26 -10.19 15.40
C VAL A 41 25.37 -10.00 16.62
N ALA A 42 25.79 -9.11 17.51
CA ALA A 42 24.99 -8.67 18.65
C ALA A 42 24.45 -7.27 18.37
N VAL A 43 23.16 -7.07 18.61
CA VAL A 43 22.46 -5.83 18.29
C VAL A 43 21.57 -5.43 19.47
N ALA A 44 21.72 -4.18 19.92
CA ALA A 44 20.81 -3.58 20.90
C ALA A 44 19.92 -2.56 20.20
N SER A 45 18.61 -2.61 20.43
CA SER A 45 17.65 -1.68 19.84
C SER A 45 16.67 -1.19 20.88
N THR A 46 16.64 0.13 21.08
CA THR A 46 15.62 0.78 21.88
C THR A 46 14.45 1.16 20.97
N TYR A 47 13.26 0.65 21.27
CA TYR A 47 12.03 0.96 20.56
C TYR A 47 11.33 2.15 21.21
N PHE A 48 10.69 2.97 20.39
CA PHE A 48 10.01 4.19 20.80
C PHE A 48 8.56 4.15 20.35
N ASP A 49 7.66 4.56 21.24
CA ASP A 49 6.23 4.67 20.95
C ASP A 49 5.57 5.72 21.85
N THR A 50 4.29 6.02 21.62
CA THR A 50 3.46 6.80 22.52
C THR A 50 2.99 5.94 23.71
N GLU A 51 2.38 6.57 24.71
CA GLU A 51 1.79 5.88 25.86
C GLU A 51 0.80 4.78 25.49
N ASP A 52 0.02 5.03 24.45
CA ASP A 52 -1.05 4.17 23.94
C ASP A 52 -0.62 3.27 22.77
N ASP A 53 0.70 3.06 22.62
CA ASP A 53 1.32 2.25 21.56
C ASP A 53 0.83 2.62 20.15
N ARG A 54 0.69 3.93 19.89
CA ARG A 54 0.03 4.42 18.68
C ARG A 54 0.77 4.03 17.42
N LEU A 55 2.11 4.09 17.40
CA LEU A 55 2.91 3.66 16.24
C LEU A 55 2.75 2.16 16.00
N LEU A 56 2.84 1.34 17.05
CA LEU A 56 2.60 -0.09 16.96
C LEU A 56 1.20 -0.40 16.41
N ARG A 57 0.18 0.31 16.89
CA ARG A 57 -1.18 0.21 16.34
C ARG A 57 -1.19 0.57 14.86
N PHE A 58 -0.49 1.60 14.39
CA PHE A 58 -0.33 1.89 12.96
C PHE A 58 0.54 0.88 12.20
N THR A 59 0.99 -0.21 12.82
CA THR A 59 1.94 -1.19 12.27
C THR A 59 3.29 -0.58 11.89
N ILE A 60 3.65 0.49 12.59
CA ILE A 60 4.93 1.20 12.50
C ILE A 60 5.81 0.75 13.67
N SER A 61 7.11 0.62 13.44
CA SER A 61 8.07 0.35 14.51
C SER A 61 9.24 1.31 14.38
N LEU A 62 9.34 2.23 15.33
CA LEU A 62 10.45 3.17 15.46
C LEU A 62 11.47 2.60 16.45
N ARG A 63 12.72 2.49 16.03
CA ARG A 63 13.82 2.06 16.89
C ARG A 63 15.07 2.90 16.65
N HIS A 64 15.86 3.03 17.70
CA HIS A 64 17.25 3.44 17.61
C HIS A 64 18.12 2.24 17.93
N ARG A 65 19.07 1.95 17.03
CA ARG A 65 19.96 0.80 17.12
C ARG A 65 21.37 1.24 17.45
N GLU A 66 21.96 0.58 18.43
CA GLU A 66 23.35 0.72 18.84
C GLU A 66 24.08 -0.61 18.59
N GLY A 67 25.35 -0.56 18.18
CA GLY A 67 26.15 -1.77 17.96
C GLY A 67 27.19 -1.64 16.85
N GLN A 68 27.63 -2.79 16.36
CA GLN A 68 28.72 -2.91 15.37
C GLN A 68 28.24 -2.82 13.91
N ALA A 69 26.92 -2.83 13.68
CA ALA A 69 26.31 -2.75 12.35
C ALA A 69 24.93 -2.08 12.44
N ASP A 70 24.51 -1.43 11.35
CA ASP A 70 23.19 -0.81 11.16
C ASP A 70 22.79 0.21 12.24
N THR A 71 23.75 0.96 12.77
CA THR A 71 23.52 1.95 13.83
C THR A 71 22.66 3.13 13.38
N GLY A 72 21.85 3.67 14.28
CA GLY A 72 21.05 4.87 14.05
C GLY A 72 19.56 4.63 14.15
N TRP A 73 18.79 5.59 13.65
CA TRP A 73 17.33 5.55 13.64
C TRP A 73 16.82 4.68 12.51
N GLN A 74 15.86 3.81 12.82
CA GLN A 74 15.26 2.90 11.88
C GLN A 74 13.75 2.93 12.06
N LEU A 75 13.04 3.04 10.94
CA LEU A 75 11.59 3.07 10.90
C LEU A 75 11.10 1.95 9.98
N LYS A 76 10.45 0.94 10.57
CA LYS A 76 9.79 -0.12 9.82
C LYS A 76 8.32 0.23 9.60
N VAL A 77 7.90 0.37 8.35
CA VAL A 77 6.58 0.85 7.95
C VAL A 77 5.85 -0.15 7.06
N PRO A 78 4.51 -0.09 6.94
CA PRO A 78 3.78 -0.92 5.99
C PRO A 78 4.19 -0.64 4.53
N SER A 79 4.26 -1.67 3.69
CA SER A 79 4.53 -1.53 2.26
C SER A 79 3.80 -2.63 1.47
N GLY A 80 2.49 -2.44 1.24
CA GLY A 80 1.65 -3.49 0.63
C GLY A 80 1.45 -4.65 1.60
N GLU A 81 1.72 -5.87 1.15
CA GLU A 81 1.75 -7.07 2.00
C GLU A 81 3.06 -7.20 2.79
N ASP A 82 4.12 -6.52 2.34
CA ASP A 82 5.45 -6.52 2.94
C ASP A 82 5.67 -5.29 3.84
N ARG A 83 6.91 -5.06 4.27
CA ARG A 83 7.31 -3.89 5.06
C ARG A 83 8.50 -3.19 4.40
N ALA A 84 8.63 -1.89 4.62
CA ALA A 84 9.81 -1.15 4.22
C ALA A 84 10.56 -0.68 5.47
N GLU A 85 11.88 -0.74 5.43
CA GLU A 85 12.74 -0.11 6.43
C GLU A 85 13.38 1.17 5.85
N LEU A 86 13.30 2.23 6.65
CA LEU A 86 13.87 3.55 6.40
C LEU A 86 14.90 3.84 7.50
N HIS A 87 16.02 4.45 7.13
CA HIS A 87 17.15 4.66 8.04
C HIS A 87 17.55 6.13 8.07
N TRP A 88 17.91 6.61 9.26
CA TRP A 88 18.54 7.91 9.45
C TRP A 88 19.79 7.76 10.33
N PRO A 89 20.87 8.50 10.02
CA PRO A 89 22.06 8.48 10.85
C PRO A 89 21.75 8.99 12.26
N SER A 90 22.53 8.54 13.23
CA SER A 90 22.53 9.14 14.57
C SER A 90 23.27 10.47 14.49
N ILE A 91 22.55 11.57 14.20
CA ILE A 91 23.15 12.92 14.11
C ILE A 91 23.42 13.51 15.52
N VAL A 92 22.95 12.84 16.58
CA VAL A 92 23.03 13.37 17.94
C VAL A 92 24.31 12.91 18.62
N ASP A 93 25.18 13.87 18.90
CA ASP A 93 26.21 13.73 19.94
C ASP A 93 25.51 13.37 21.26
N HIS A 94 25.87 12.23 21.84
CA HIS A 94 25.26 11.68 23.06
C HIS A 94 25.31 12.65 24.26
N SER A 95 26.09 13.74 24.18
CA SER A 95 26.23 14.77 25.20
C SER A 95 25.01 15.70 25.39
N ALA A 96 24.05 15.71 24.44
CA ALA A 96 22.87 16.60 24.48
C ALA A 96 21.57 15.93 25.00
N MET A 97 21.61 14.67 25.44
CA MET A 97 20.44 13.96 25.98
C MET A 97 20.14 14.38 27.42
N THR A 98 19.61 15.59 27.58
CA THR A 98 18.88 16.00 28.79
C THR A 98 17.42 16.27 28.41
N ASP A 99 16.51 15.47 28.98
CA ASP A 99 15.04 15.53 28.82
C ASP A 99 14.50 15.58 27.37
N GLY A 100 14.61 14.45 26.65
CA GLY A 100 13.82 14.23 25.45
C GLY A 100 14.47 13.31 24.42
N VAL A 101 13.63 12.68 23.60
CA VAL A 101 14.05 11.98 22.39
C VAL A 101 14.08 12.99 21.24
N VAL A 102 15.25 13.30 20.71
CA VAL A 102 15.37 14.18 19.53
C VAL A 102 15.41 13.33 18.27
N LEU A 103 14.32 13.35 17.52
CA LEU A 103 14.25 12.71 16.20
C LEU A 103 14.91 13.61 15.15
N PRO A 104 15.57 13.05 14.12
CA PRO A 104 15.92 13.79 12.91
C PRO A 104 14.69 14.52 12.34
N HIS A 105 14.87 15.75 11.87
CA HIS A 105 13.75 16.61 11.44
C HIS A 105 12.82 15.95 10.41
N GLU A 106 13.39 15.28 9.41
CA GLU A 106 12.63 14.55 8.39
C GLU A 106 11.82 13.38 9.00
N LEU A 107 12.41 12.66 9.96
CA LEU A 107 11.74 11.57 10.67
C LEU A 107 10.60 12.08 11.54
N ASP A 108 10.78 13.23 12.20
CA ASP A 108 9.72 13.88 12.96
C ASP A 108 8.55 14.32 12.06
N GLN A 109 8.85 15.00 10.95
CA GLN A 109 7.85 15.45 9.98
C GLN A 109 7.02 14.29 9.42
N ILE A 110 7.67 13.19 9.01
CA ILE A 110 6.98 12.05 8.42
C ILE A 110 6.16 11.25 9.47
N LEU A 111 6.53 11.31 10.76
CA LEU A 111 5.79 10.64 11.83
C LEU A 111 4.69 11.48 12.46
N ALA A 112 4.80 12.80 12.44
CA ALA A 112 3.88 13.71 13.12
C ALA A 112 2.38 13.41 12.88
N PRO A 113 1.92 13.09 11.66
CA PRO A 113 0.52 12.76 11.43
C PRO A 113 0.04 11.50 12.18
N PHE A 114 0.91 10.52 12.36
CA PHE A 114 0.61 9.29 13.12
C PHE A 114 0.62 9.53 14.62
N LEU A 115 1.44 10.46 15.10
CA LEU A 115 1.52 10.80 16.53
C LEU A 115 0.32 11.62 17.01
N GLY A 116 -0.27 12.45 16.15
CA GLY A 116 -1.43 13.27 16.50
C GLY A 116 -1.16 14.21 17.69
N GLY A 117 0.04 14.78 17.74
CA GLY A 117 0.49 15.68 18.81
C GLY A 117 1.00 14.99 20.08
N ARG A 118 1.04 13.65 20.13
CA ARG A 118 1.60 12.90 21.26
C ARG A 118 3.12 12.78 21.15
N SER A 119 3.81 12.82 22.27
CA SER A 119 5.26 12.60 22.32
C SER A 119 5.62 11.12 22.29
N VAL A 120 6.68 10.78 21.56
CA VAL A 120 7.31 9.45 21.62
C VAL A 120 8.27 9.37 22.80
N ALA A 121 8.36 8.20 23.41
CA ALA A 121 9.30 7.91 24.49
C ALA A 121 9.88 6.49 24.34
N PRO A 122 11.03 6.19 24.96
CA PRO A 122 11.54 4.82 25.03
C PRO A 122 10.48 3.87 25.64
N SER A 123 10.16 2.80 24.92
CA SER A 123 9.11 1.84 25.29
C SER A 123 9.70 0.53 25.79
N ILE A 124 10.47 -0.15 24.93
CA ILE A 124 11.10 -1.45 25.20
C ILE A 124 12.51 -1.44 24.59
N ARG A 125 13.47 -2.05 25.28
CA ARG A 125 14.77 -2.38 24.70
C ARG A 125 14.82 -3.87 24.32
N LEU A 126 15.31 -4.17 23.13
CA LEU A 126 15.61 -5.53 22.69
C LEU A 126 17.12 -5.72 22.54
N ASP A 127 17.65 -6.75 23.17
CA ASP A 127 19.00 -7.26 22.89
C ASP A 127 18.86 -8.55 22.08
N VAL A 128 19.48 -8.57 20.90
CA VAL A 128 19.40 -9.67 19.93
C VAL A 128 20.79 -10.23 19.68
N SER A 129 20.95 -11.54 19.87
CA SER A 129 22.10 -12.29 19.36
C SER A 129 21.66 -12.99 18.09
N ARG A 130 22.17 -12.54 16.94
CA ARG A 130 21.77 -12.99 15.61
C ARG A 130 22.88 -13.81 14.97
N THR A 131 22.56 -15.02 14.53
CA THR A 131 23.41 -15.79 13.61
C THR A 131 22.82 -15.69 12.21
N ARG A 132 23.60 -15.18 11.26
CA ARG A 132 23.18 -14.99 9.87
C ARG A 132 23.74 -16.10 9.00
N TYR A 133 22.88 -16.68 8.17
CA TYR A 133 23.24 -17.62 7.11
C TYR A 133 22.94 -16.92 5.78
N ARG A 134 23.98 -16.48 5.09
CA ARG A 134 23.88 -15.73 3.83
C ARG A 134 24.12 -16.65 2.65
N PHE A 135 23.06 -16.92 1.91
CA PHE A 135 23.11 -17.68 0.66
C PHE A 135 23.38 -16.71 -0.49
N CYS A 136 24.45 -16.96 -1.24
CA CYS A 136 24.89 -16.10 -2.35
C CYS A 136 24.91 -16.85 -3.68
N ASP A 137 24.85 -16.11 -4.77
CA ASP A 137 25.11 -16.65 -6.11
C ASP A 137 26.60 -16.91 -6.33
N ALA A 138 26.95 -17.48 -7.49
CA ALA A 138 28.34 -17.74 -7.88
C ALA A 138 29.24 -16.47 -7.95
N LYS A 139 28.64 -15.28 -7.95
CA LYS A 139 29.35 -13.99 -7.94
C LYS A 139 29.43 -13.38 -6.54
N GLY A 140 28.96 -14.09 -5.51
CA GLY A 140 28.95 -13.62 -4.11
C GLY A 140 27.83 -12.63 -3.80
N ARG A 141 26.82 -12.48 -4.66
CA ARG A 141 25.69 -11.57 -4.43
C ARG A 141 24.60 -12.26 -3.63
N LEU A 142 24.03 -11.57 -2.65
CA LEU A 142 23.05 -12.12 -1.71
C LEU A 142 21.74 -12.52 -2.40
N LEU A 143 21.34 -13.78 -2.22
CA LEU A 143 20.06 -14.33 -2.66
C LEU A 143 19.04 -14.33 -1.52
N VAL A 144 19.41 -14.88 -0.37
CA VAL A 144 18.58 -14.98 0.84
C VAL A 144 19.48 -14.87 2.05
N GLU A 145 19.05 -14.11 3.06
CA GLU A 145 19.61 -14.17 4.41
C GLU A 145 18.63 -14.88 5.33
N LEU A 146 19.09 -15.90 6.05
CA LEU A 146 18.36 -16.51 7.17
C LEU A 146 18.99 -16.01 8.46
N ALA A 147 18.23 -15.30 9.28
CA ALA A 147 18.63 -14.87 10.61
C ALA A 147 18.03 -15.80 11.67
N ASP A 148 18.88 -16.39 12.50
CA ASP A 148 18.50 -17.10 13.72
C ASP A 148 18.76 -16.19 14.93
N ASP A 149 17.67 -15.69 15.51
CA ASP A 149 17.68 -14.66 16.52
C ASP A 149 17.32 -15.22 17.89
N GLU A 150 18.23 -15.07 18.84
CA GLU A 150 17.92 -15.14 20.26
C GLU A 150 17.63 -13.74 20.80
N VAL A 151 16.41 -13.50 21.25
CA VAL A 151 15.94 -12.17 21.65
C VAL A 151 15.67 -12.11 23.15
N ARG A 152 16.08 -11.01 23.77
CA ARG A 152 15.71 -10.62 25.14
C ARG A 152 15.07 -9.24 25.12
N ALA A 153 13.90 -9.12 25.74
CA ALA A 153 13.16 -7.88 25.86
C ALA A 153 13.21 -7.34 27.28
N PHE A 154 13.54 -6.06 27.41
CA PHE A 154 13.62 -5.35 28.67
C PHE A 154 12.57 -4.21 28.68
N PRO A 155 11.69 -4.16 29.69
CA PRO A 155 10.75 -3.05 29.81
C PRO A 155 11.53 -1.78 30.15
N LEU A 156 11.23 -0.67 29.46
CA LEU A 156 11.68 0.67 29.88
C LEU A 156 10.49 1.40 30.50
N ARG A 157 9.42 1.52 29.72
CA ARG A 157 8.14 2.10 30.15
C ARG A 157 6.99 1.13 29.99
N ALA A 158 7.00 0.37 28.91
CA ALA A 158 5.89 -0.48 28.54
C ALA A 158 6.03 -1.89 29.15
N GLU A 159 4.89 -2.53 29.44
CA GLU A 159 4.84 -3.93 29.88
C GLU A 159 5.44 -4.86 28.82
N VAL A 160 6.28 -5.81 29.25
CA VAL A 160 6.81 -6.87 28.38
C VAL A 160 6.08 -8.17 28.70
N ARG A 161 5.35 -8.70 27.70
CA ARG A 161 4.62 -9.98 27.80
C ARG A 161 5.44 -11.18 27.35
N ALA A 162 6.39 -10.97 26.44
CA ALA A 162 7.35 -11.99 26.01
C ALA A 162 8.78 -11.51 26.31
N PRO A 163 9.38 -11.89 27.45
CA PRO A 163 10.70 -11.38 27.84
C PRO A 163 11.85 -12.03 27.09
N ARG A 164 11.68 -13.26 26.58
CA ARG A 164 12.72 -14.01 25.85
C ARG A 164 12.09 -14.94 24.83
N TRP A 165 12.70 -15.07 23.66
CA TRP A 165 12.31 -16.05 22.64
C TRP A 165 13.44 -16.30 21.64
N ARG A 166 13.27 -17.33 20.81
CA ARG A 166 14.09 -17.60 19.62
C ARG A 166 13.20 -17.56 18.38
N GLU A 167 13.65 -16.92 17.31
CA GLU A 167 12.92 -16.84 16.05
C GLU A 167 13.84 -16.91 14.84
N LEU A 168 13.28 -17.34 13.71
CA LEU A 168 13.96 -17.34 12.42
C LEU A 168 13.33 -16.29 11.49
N GLU A 169 14.14 -15.50 10.81
CA GLU A 169 13.70 -14.57 9.77
C GLU A 169 14.39 -14.91 8.44
N LEU A 170 13.61 -15.24 7.41
CA LEU A 170 14.09 -15.36 6.04
C LEU A 170 13.87 -14.03 5.31
N GLU A 171 14.94 -13.39 4.84
CA GLU A 171 14.91 -12.13 4.11
C GLU A 171 15.43 -12.30 2.68
N LEU A 172 14.73 -11.70 1.72
CA LEU A 172 15.13 -11.73 0.33
C LEU A 172 16.30 -10.77 0.06
N GLY A 173 17.42 -11.31 -0.42
CA GLY A 173 18.53 -10.51 -0.93
C GLY A 173 18.21 -9.84 -2.27
N GLY A 174 19.05 -8.88 -2.68
CA GLY A 174 18.82 -8.09 -3.91
C GLY A 174 18.76 -8.90 -5.20
N GLU A 175 19.38 -10.07 -5.26
CA GLU A 175 19.34 -10.99 -6.41
C GLU A 175 18.41 -12.19 -6.17
N GLY A 176 17.76 -12.24 -5.00
CA GLY A 176 16.85 -13.30 -4.60
C GLY A 176 15.54 -13.30 -5.38
N LYS A 177 14.91 -14.48 -5.45
CA LYS A 177 13.54 -14.64 -5.99
C LYS A 177 12.59 -15.06 -4.89
N ARG A 178 11.39 -14.47 -4.79
CA ARG A 178 10.35 -14.81 -3.79
C ARG A 178 10.08 -16.30 -3.61
N ARG A 179 10.18 -17.09 -4.69
CA ARG A 179 10.04 -18.57 -4.64
C ARG A 179 11.06 -19.25 -3.70
N MET A 180 12.22 -18.65 -3.49
CA MET A 180 13.26 -19.16 -2.58
C MET A 180 12.80 -19.07 -1.13
N LEU A 181 12.17 -17.96 -0.72
CA LEU A 181 11.60 -17.84 0.63
C LEU A 181 10.55 -18.93 0.90
N LYS A 182 9.70 -19.20 -0.10
CA LYS A 182 8.70 -20.27 0.00
C LYS A 182 9.35 -21.65 0.15
N SER A 183 10.40 -21.92 -0.60
CA SER A 183 11.06 -23.24 -0.63
C SER A 183 11.88 -23.47 0.65
N LEU A 184 12.71 -22.51 1.05
CA LEU A 184 13.44 -22.53 2.32
C LEU A 184 12.49 -22.56 3.52
N GLY A 185 11.40 -21.79 3.45
CA GLY A 185 10.35 -21.82 4.47
C GLY A 185 9.71 -23.20 4.62
N ALA A 186 9.44 -23.91 3.52
CA ALA A 186 8.90 -25.27 3.58
C ALA A 186 9.88 -26.26 4.25
N GLU A 187 11.18 -26.11 4.02
CA GLU A 187 12.20 -26.92 4.68
C GLU A 187 12.32 -26.59 6.17
N LEU A 188 12.23 -25.31 6.56
CA LEU A 188 12.17 -24.91 7.98
C LEU A 188 10.95 -25.51 8.69
N LEU A 189 9.78 -25.47 8.05
CA LEU A 189 8.56 -26.09 8.58
C LEU A 189 8.71 -27.60 8.73
N ALA A 190 9.32 -28.28 7.76
CA ALA A 190 9.61 -29.71 7.83
C ALA A 190 10.60 -30.05 8.96
N ALA A 191 11.52 -29.13 9.28
CA ALA A 191 12.46 -29.24 10.39
C ALA A 191 11.83 -28.90 11.76
N GLY A 192 10.55 -28.53 11.82
CA GLY A 192 9.82 -28.27 13.07
C GLY A 192 9.70 -26.80 13.46
N ALA A 193 9.97 -25.86 12.55
CA ALA A 193 9.60 -24.46 12.74
C ALA A 193 8.09 -24.25 12.54
N TYR A 194 7.54 -23.15 13.07
CA TYR A 194 6.14 -22.79 12.92
C TYR A 194 6.02 -21.36 12.37
N PRO A 195 5.02 -21.03 11.53
CA PRO A 195 4.82 -19.65 11.10
C PRO A 195 4.60 -18.73 12.31
N SER A 196 5.33 -17.62 12.37
CA SER A 196 5.17 -16.69 13.50
C SER A 196 3.83 -15.97 13.42
N THR A 197 3.18 -15.84 14.58
CA THR A 197 1.94 -15.07 14.74
C THR A 197 2.19 -13.58 14.99
N SER A 198 3.45 -13.16 15.15
CA SER A 198 3.81 -11.77 15.45
C SER A 198 4.38 -11.05 14.23
N ARG A 199 3.83 -9.87 13.89
CA ARG A 199 4.31 -9.06 12.75
C ARG A 199 5.64 -8.35 12.98
N SER A 200 6.09 -8.22 14.23
CA SER A 200 7.37 -7.61 14.59
C SER A 200 7.85 -8.08 15.95
N LYS A 201 9.17 -7.98 16.19
CA LYS A 201 9.77 -8.22 17.50
C LYS A 201 9.15 -7.34 18.61
N LEU A 202 8.82 -6.08 18.28
CA LEU A 202 8.13 -5.17 19.21
C LEU A 202 6.71 -5.67 19.53
N ALA A 203 5.94 -6.08 18.51
CA ALA A 203 4.60 -6.64 18.69
C ALA A 203 4.66 -7.88 19.58
N ARG A 204 5.61 -8.78 19.35
CA ARG A 204 5.83 -9.97 20.18
C ARG A 204 6.14 -9.61 21.63
N ALA A 205 7.05 -8.67 21.85
CA ALA A 205 7.41 -8.22 23.20
C ALA A 205 6.23 -7.58 23.95
N ARG A 206 5.43 -6.73 23.28
CA ARG A 206 4.29 -6.02 23.89
C ARG A 206 3.04 -6.90 24.07
N VAL A 207 2.72 -7.73 23.08
CA VAL A 207 1.43 -8.42 22.98
C VAL A 207 1.54 -9.90 23.37
N GLY A 208 2.72 -10.51 23.25
CA GLY A 208 2.97 -11.92 23.51
C GLY A 208 2.71 -12.81 22.28
N ILE A 209 2.82 -14.13 22.49
CA ILE A 209 2.49 -15.16 21.50
C ILE A 209 0.98 -15.44 21.60
N GLY A 210 0.25 -15.39 20.48
CA GLY A 210 -1.14 -15.87 20.43
C GLY A 210 -2.26 -14.82 20.55
N ASN A 211 -2.00 -13.53 20.29
CA ASN A 211 -3.05 -12.51 20.27
C ASN A 211 -3.35 -11.90 18.89
N GLU A 212 -2.66 -12.33 17.82
CA GLU A 212 -3.08 -12.04 16.45
C GLU A 212 -4.07 -13.11 15.99
N GLY A 213 -5.30 -13.03 16.52
CA GLY A 213 -6.50 -13.66 15.97
C GLY A 213 -6.27 -14.99 15.24
N LEU A 214 -5.95 -16.05 15.98
CA LEU A 214 -6.14 -17.41 15.48
C LEU A 214 -7.61 -17.53 15.09
N GLY A 215 -7.84 -17.38 13.79
CA GLY A 215 -9.14 -17.23 13.18
C GLY A 215 -10.01 -18.43 13.47
N GLY A 216 -10.96 -18.25 14.38
CA GLY A 216 -12.23 -18.91 14.25
C GLY A 216 -12.80 -18.52 12.90
N ALA A 217 -12.90 -19.49 12.00
CA ALA A 217 -13.30 -19.34 10.61
C ALA A 217 -14.36 -18.25 10.39
N ARG A 218 -14.05 -17.29 9.52
CA ARG A 218 -14.92 -16.35 8.77
C ARG A 218 -16.44 -16.62 8.87
N ALA A 219 -17.05 -16.39 10.03
CA ALA A 219 -18.46 -16.71 10.22
C ALA A 219 -19.37 -15.51 9.94
N SER A 220 -18.94 -14.28 10.26
CA SER A 220 -19.78 -13.08 10.18
C SER A 220 -19.34 -12.07 9.12
N ALA A 221 -20.30 -11.26 8.66
CA ALA A 221 -20.08 -10.15 7.74
C ALA A 221 -19.07 -9.14 8.30
N GLY A 222 -19.16 -8.82 9.59
CA GLY A 222 -18.26 -7.88 10.26
C GLY A 222 -16.81 -8.34 10.26
N ALA A 223 -16.54 -9.63 10.47
CA ALA A 223 -15.19 -10.16 10.44
C ALA A 223 -14.53 -10.02 9.05
N VAL A 224 -15.28 -10.33 7.98
CA VAL A 224 -14.81 -10.18 6.60
C VAL A 224 -14.56 -8.70 6.27
N LEU A 225 -15.49 -7.81 6.62
CA LEU A 225 -15.34 -6.37 6.38
C LEU A 225 -14.17 -5.78 7.17
N MET A 226 -13.97 -6.19 8.42
CA MET A 226 -12.87 -5.74 9.27
C MET A 226 -11.51 -6.14 8.68
N ASP A 227 -11.36 -7.38 8.21
CA ASP A 227 -10.12 -7.83 7.57
C ASP A 227 -9.83 -7.03 6.29
N TYR A 228 -10.83 -6.87 5.42
CA TYR A 228 -10.70 -6.09 4.20
C TYR A 228 -10.33 -4.63 4.48
N MET A 229 -11.03 -3.97 5.41
CA MET A 229 -10.73 -2.60 5.82
C MET A 229 -9.34 -2.48 6.44
N SER A 230 -8.90 -3.49 7.19
CA SER A 230 -7.54 -3.54 7.74
C SER A 230 -6.47 -3.58 6.65
N GLY A 231 -6.69 -4.35 5.58
CA GLY A 231 -5.82 -4.35 4.40
C GLY A 231 -5.74 -2.97 3.73
N GLN A 232 -6.88 -2.28 3.57
CA GLN A 232 -6.89 -0.93 3.00
C GLN A 232 -6.22 0.10 3.91
N ALA A 233 -6.44 0.01 5.23
CA ALA A 233 -5.81 0.88 6.21
C ALA A 233 -4.28 0.76 6.14
N ARG A 234 -3.73 -0.47 6.11
CA ARG A 234 -2.29 -0.71 5.94
C ARG A 234 -1.76 -0.10 4.64
N THR A 235 -2.52 -0.21 3.55
CA THR A 235 -2.15 0.38 2.26
C THR A 235 -2.09 1.91 2.33
N ILE A 236 -3.03 2.55 3.04
CA ILE A 236 -3.04 4.00 3.24
C ILE A 236 -1.87 4.45 4.12
N PHE A 237 -1.60 3.72 5.22
CA PHE A 237 -0.49 4.03 6.12
C PHE A 237 0.87 3.89 5.42
N GLY A 238 1.09 2.81 4.67
CA GLY A 238 2.28 2.64 3.84
C GLY A 238 2.38 3.67 2.72
N GLY A 239 1.23 4.03 2.15
CA GLY A 239 1.07 5.08 1.15
C GLY A 239 1.64 6.42 1.60
N HIS A 240 1.46 6.79 2.87
CA HIS A 240 2.07 7.99 3.45
C HIS A 240 3.58 8.04 3.23
N PHE A 241 4.28 6.98 3.63
CA PHE A 241 5.73 6.88 3.54
C PHE A 241 6.19 6.78 2.07
N ALA A 242 5.47 6.00 1.26
CA ALA A 242 5.79 5.82 -0.14
C ALA A 242 5.63 7.12 -0.95
N ILE A 243 4.64 7.96 -0.64
CA ILE A 243 4.44 9.27 -1.26
C ILE A 243 5.57 10.24 -0.89
N HIS A 244 5.95 10.32 0.38
CA HIS A 244 7.08 11.16 0.81
C HIS A 244 8.40 10.71 0.17
N ALA A 245 8.59 9.40 -0.01
CA ALA A 245 9.76 8.85 -0.68
C ALA A 245 9.70 8.93 -2.23
N GLY A 246 8.69 9.58 -2.82
CA GLY A 246 8.55 9.74 -4.27
C GLY A 246 8.41 8.41 -5.02
N ARG A 247 7.86 7.37 -4.38
CA ARG A 247 7.78 6.04 -4.99
C ARG A 247 6.76 6.02 -6.14
N PRO A 248 7.10 5.42 -7.29
CA PRO A 248 6.16 5.29 -8.40
C PRO A 248 4.85 4.62 -7.96
N SER A 249 3.73 5.09 -8.48
CA SER A 249 2.38 4.59 -8.18
C SER A 249 1.90 4.70 -6.72
N ALA A 250 2.69 5.28 -5.80
CA ALA A 250 2.28 5.41 -4.39
C ALA A 250 0.97 6.19 -4.23
N VAL A 251 0.83 7.31 -4.94
CA VAL A 251 -0.40 8.11 -4.98
C VAL A 251 -1.56 7.28 -5.53
N HIS A 252 -1.35 6.55 -6.62
CA HIS A 252 -2.37 5.69 -7.23
C HIS A 252 -2.88 4.64 -6.25
N GLN A 253 -1.98 3.86 -5.64
CA GLN A 253 -2.31 2.79 -4.71
C GLN A 253 -3.03 3.32 -3.46
N THR A 254 -2.52 4.41 -2.87
CA THR A 254 -3.14 5.08 -1.72
C THR A 254 -4.55 5.54 -2.08
N ARG A 255 -4.73 6.16 -3.26
CA ARG A 255 -6.04 6.62 -3.72
C ARG A 255 -7.02 5.47 -3.93
N VAL A 256 -6.56 4.35 -4.49
CA VAL A 256 -7.38 3.15 -4.67
C VAL A 256 -7.84 2.61 -3.32
N ALA A 257 -6.94 2.48 -2.34
CA ALA A 257 -7.28 2.03 -1.00
C ALA A 257 -8.30 2.95 -0.30
N THR A 258 -8.11 4.27 -0.38
CA THR A 258 -9.07 5.26 0.15
C THR A 258 -10.43 5.13 -0.54
N ARG A 259 -10.48 4.92 -1.86
CA ARG A 259 -11.73 4.69 -2.60
C ARG A 259 -12.40 3.37 -2.24
N ARG A 260 -11.62 2.31 -1.99
CA ARG A 260 -12.12 1.00 -1.54
C ARG A 260 -12.81 1.13 -0.19
N LEU A 261 -12.18 1.77 0.80
CA LEU A 261 -12.82 2.05 2.10
C LEU A 261 -14.15 2.78 1.94
N ARG A 262 -14.18 3.88 1.16
CA ARG A 262 -15.43 4.61 0.89
C ARG A 262 -16.50 3.74 0.25
N SER A 263 -16.11 2.91 -0.72
CA SER A 263 -17.03 2.00 -1.40
C SER A 263 -17.59 0.94 -0.45
N THR A 264 -16.78 0.43 0.48
CA THR A 264 -17.19 -0.50 1.53
C THR A 264 -18.27 0.11 2.42
N LEU A 265 -18.03 1.32 2.96
CA LEU A 265 -19.00 2.04 3.80
C LEU A 265 -20.34 2.25 3.09
N ARG A 266 -20.30 2.61 1.79
CA ARG A 266 -21.51 2.86 0.99
C ARG A 266 -22.26 1.61 0.58
N THR A 267 -21.55 0.51 0.35
CA THR A 267 -22.15 -0.73 -0.18
C THR A 267 -22.71 -1.59 0.93
N PHE A 268 -22.03 -1.62 2.08
CA PHE A 268 -22.43 -2.40 3.24
C PHE A 268 -22.95 -1.50 4.36
N SER A 269 -23.63 -0.41 4.00
CA SER A 269 -24.08 0.63 4.94
C SER A 269 -24.94 0.08 6.08
N GLU A 270 -25.69 -1.00 5.86
CA GLU A 270 -26.47 -1.66 6.92
C GLU A 270 -25.59 -2.20 8.06
N CYS A 271 -24.32 -2.51 7.81
CA CYS A 271 -23.40 -3.05 8.80
C CYS A 271 -22.81 -1.99 9.72
N PHE A 272 -22.96 -0.70 9.41
CA PHE A 272 -22.32 0.40 10.13
C PHE A 272 -23.35 1.38 10.69
N ASP A 273 -23.00 2.03 11.79
CA ASP A 273 -23.72 3.22 12.25
C ASP A 273 -23.73 4.29 11.15
N ALA A 274 -24.91 4.79 10.80
CA ALA A 274 -25.10 5.61 9.61
C ALA A 274 -24.41 6.98 9.71
N ASP A 275 -24.51 7.63 10.87
CA ASP A 275 -23.96 8.97 11.09
C ASP A 275 -22.43 8.92 11.15
N GLN A 276 -21.88 7.95 11.88
CA GLN A 276 -20.43 7.75 11.91
C GLN A 276 -19.87 7.38 10.53
N ALA A 277 -20.55 6.49 9.79
CA ALA A 277 -20.13 6.11 8.45
C ALA A 277 -20.15 7.29 7.47
N ALA A 278 -21.17 8.16 7.56
CA ALA A 278 -21.27 9.35 6.71
C ALA A 278 -20.12 10.34 6.99
N ASN A 279 -19.83 10.59 8.27
CA ASN A 279 -18.73 11.49 8.66
C ASN A 279 -17.37 10.95 8.20
N PHE A 280 -17.12 9.65 8.38
CA PHE A 280 -15.88 9.04 7.94
C PHE A 280 -15.75 8.99 6.40
N GLU A 281 -16.84 8.71 5.68
CA GLU A 281 -16.86 8.74 4.22
C GLU A 281 -16.53 10.13 3.67
N ALA A 282 -16.99 11.20 4.34
CA ALA A 282 -16.70 12.58 3.96
C ALA A 282 -15.20 12.92 4.06
N GLU A 283 -14.53 12.48 5.13
CA GLU A 283 -13.09 12.70 5.30
C GLU A 283 -12.27 11.86 4.31
N LEU A 284 -12.65 10.61 4.09
CA LEU A 284 -12.05 9.79 3.02
C LEU A 284 -12.28 10.41 1.64
N LYS A 285 -13.44 11.05 1.41
CA LYS A 285 -13.76 11.72 0.14
C LYS A 285 -12.85 12.92 -0.09
N TRP A 286 -12.62 13.73 0.93
CA TRP A 286 -11.66 14.83 0.88
C TRP A 286 -10.27 14.31 0.49
N PHE A 287 -9.74 13.33 1.23
CA PHE A 287 -8.39 12.83 0.94
C PHE A 287 -8.28 12.16 -0.43
N ALA A 288 -9.31 11.41 -0.86
CA ALA A 288 -9.36 10.83 -2.20
C ALA A 288 -9.42 11.89 -3.33
N ALA A 289 -9.97 13.07 -3.06
CA ALA A 289 -9.96 14.20 -3.99
C ALA A 289 -8.56 14.83 -4.06
N THR A 290 -7.91 15.07 -2.91
CA THR A 290 -6.53 15.58 -2.86
C THR A 290 -5.55 14.67 -3.60
N LEU A 291 -5.64 13.35 -3.38
CA LEU A 291 -4.86 12.35 -4.15
C LEU A 291 -5.26 12.30 -5.63
N GLY A 292 -6.51 12.64 -5.94
CA GLY A 292 -7.04 12.70 -7.31
C GLY A 292 -6.36 13.77 -8.14
N GLU A 293 -6.14 14.95 -7.57
CA GLU A 293 -5.47 16.05 -8.28
C GLU A 293 -4.08 15.66 -8.78
N VAL A 294 -3.31 14.94 -7.95
CA VAL A 294 -2.00 14.43 -8.36
C VAL A 294 -2.14 13.31 -9.39
N ARG A 295 -2.98 12.30 -9.11
CA ARG A 295 -3.10 11.14 -9.98
C ARG A 295 -3.60 11.49 -11.38
N ASP A 296 -4.56 12.40 -11.48
CA ASP A 296 -5.12 12.77 -12.77
C ASP A 296 -4.04 13.45 -13.64
N ARG A 297 -3.13 14.24 -13.05
CA ARG A 297 -1.97 14.82 -13.74
C ARG A 297 -0.91 13.79 -14.13
N GLU A 298 -0.61 12.81 -13.27
CA GLU A 298 0.29 11.69 -13.63
C GLU A 298 -0.22 10.92 -14.86
N VAL A 299 -1.53 10.65 -14.91
CA VAL A 299 -2.18 9.95 -16.02
C VAL A 299 -2.14 10.81 -17.28
N MET A 300 -2.48 12.09 -17.19
CA MET A 300 -2.45 13.00 -18.35
C MET A 300 -1.05 13.20 -18.91
N LEU A 301 -0.04 13.37 -18.05
CA LEU A 301 1.35 13.47 -18.48
C LEU A 301 1.78 12.23 -19.27
N THR A 302 1.55 11.04 -18.70
CA THR A 302 1.91 9.77 -19.35
C THR A 302 1.18 9.60 -20.68
N ARG A 303 -0.14 9.81 -20.68
CA ARG A 303 -1.00 9.59 -21.85
C ARG A 303 -0.69 10.57 -22.98
N LEU A 304 -0.53 11.86 -22.68
CA LEU A 304 -0.31 12.88 -23.69
C LEU A 304 1.11 12.88 -24.23
N SER A 305 2.12 12.55 -23.41
CA SER A 305 3.47 12.31 -23.93
C SER A 305 3.48 11.12 -24.88
N GLY A 306 2.89 9.98 -24.50
CA GLY A 306 2.79 8.83 -25.40
C GLY A 306 2.00 9.13 -26.69
N ALA A 307 0.92 9.90 -26.60
CA ALA A 307 0.14 10.28 -27.78
C ALA A 307 0.92 11.17 -28.76
N VAL A 308 1.86 12.00 -28.26
CA VAL A 308 2.77 12.78 -29.13
C VAL A 308 3.81 11.87 -29.77
N ASP A 309 4.40 10.95 -29.00
CA ASP A 309 5.43 10.01 -29.49
C ASP A 309 4.89 9.05 -30.57
N GLU A 310 3.59 8.78 -30.58
CA GLU A 310 2.93 7.93 -31.58
C GLU A 310 2.53 8.68 -32.87
N LEU A 311 2.61 10.02 -32.91
CA LEU A 311 2.27 10.78 -34.12
C LEU A 311 3.39 10.66 -35.17
N PRO A 312 3.02 10.59 -36.47
CA PRO A 312 3.97 10.80 -37.55
C PRO A 312 4.68 12.17 -37.41
N ASP A 313 6.00 12.20 -37.62
CA ASP A 313 6.83 13.41 -37.48
C ASP A 313 6.31 14.62 -38.27
N GLU A 314 5.72 14.37 -39.44
CA GLU A 314 5.09 15.37 -40.32
C GLU A 314 3.87 16.08 -39.70
N LEU A 315 3.25 15.49 -38.68
CA LEU A 315 2.12 16.08 -37.95
C LEU A 315 2.56 16.80 -36.66
N VAL A 316 3.86 16.73 -36.31
CA VAL A 316 4.41 17.34 -35.10
C VAL A 316 5.03 18.70 -35.45
N MET A 317 4.22 19.76 -35.27
CA MET A 317 4.66 21.13 -35.50
C MET A 317 5.32 21.73 -34.26
N GLY A 318 6.55 22.23 -34.44
CA GLY A 318 7.31 22.91 -33.38
C GLY A 318 7.64 22.02 -32.18
N PRO A 319 8.01 22.61 -31.02
CA PRO A 319 8.39 21.87 -29.83
C PRO A 319 7.20 21.42 -28.97
N VAL A 320 6.06 21.10 -29.60
CA VAL A 320 4.78 20.84 -28.91
C VAL A 320 4.85 19.73 -27.87
N GLY A 321 5.60 18.66 -28.13
CA GLY A 321 5.80 17.57 -27.17
C GLY A 321 6.46 18.05 -25.87
N GLU A 322 7.54 18.82 -25.99
CA GLU A 322 8.23 19.41 -24.84
C GLU A 322 7.40 20.47 -24.14
N GLN A 323 6.62 21.27 -24.87
CA GLN A 323 5.68 22.24 -24.28
C GLN A 323 4.60 21.55 -23.43
N ILE A 324 3.94 20.51 -23.97
CA ILE A 324 2.92 19.73 -23.25
C ILE A 324 3.55 19.10 -22.00
N LYS A 325 4.70 18.44 -22.16
CA LYS A 325 5.40 17.77 -21.07
C LYS A 325 5.81 18.74 -19.96
N THR A 326 6.36 19.89 -20.31
CA THR A 326 6.78 20.93 -19.35
C THR A 326 5.58 21.43 -18.56
N ARG A 327 4.51 21.88 -19.25
CA ARG A 327 3.30 22.41 -18.59
C ARG A 327 2.66 21.39 -17.64
N LEU A 328 2.54 20.13 -18.05
CA LEU A 328 1.96 19.07 -17.22
C LEU A 328 2.88 18.66 -16.05
N THR A 329 4.20 18.70 -16.24
CA THR A 329 5.17 18.45 -15.16
C THR A 329 5.10 19.55 -14.09
N ASP A 330 4.95 20.81 -14.51
CA ASP A 330 4.78 21.95 -13.59
C ASP A 330 3.45 21.88 -12.83
N GLU A 331 2.37 21.48 -13.50
CA GLU A 331 1.09 21.20 -12.85
C GLU A 331 1.19 20.05 -11.85
N LEU A 332 1.87 18.95 -12.21
CA LEU A 332 2.06 17.79 -11.35
C LEU A 332 2.88 18.15 -10.10
N THR A 333 3.99 18.86 -10.27
CA THR A 333 4.85 19.30 -9.17
C THR A 333 4.08 20.17 -8.17
N ARG A 334 3.28 21.12 -8.66
CA ARG A 334 2.41 21.94 -7.81
C ARG A 334 1.39 21.11 -7.04
N ALA A 335 0.73 20.16 -7.72
CA ALA A 335 -0.24 19.28 -7.07
C ALA A 335 0.41 18.38 -6.00
N GLN A 336 1.62 17.87 -6.25
CA GLN A 336 2.37 17.08 -5.28
C GLN A 336 2.74 17.91 -4.05
N GLN A 337 3.15 19.17 -4.22
CA GLN A 337 3.45 20.06 -3.10
C GLN A 337 2.21 20.32 -2.24
N VAL A 338 1.04 20.52 -2.85
CA VAL A 338 -0.24 20.66 -2.14
C VAL A 338 -0.56 19.38 -1.36
N LEU A 339 -0.42 18.20 -1.98
CA LEU A 339 -0.67 16.92 -1.31
C LEU A 339 0.23 16.73 -0.07
N ILE A 340 1.53 17.00 -0.19
CA ILE A 340 2.47 16.90 0.95
C ILE A 340 2.09 17.88 2.06
N THR A 341 1.68 19.09 1.70
CA THR A 341 1.23 20.11 2.67
C THR A 341 -0.01 19.65 3.43
N GLU A 342 -1.02 19.13 2.72
CA GLU A 342 -2.24 18.59 3.32
C GLU A 342 -1.94 17.37 4.21
N MET A 343 -1.01 16.50 3.80
CA MET A 343 -0.56 15.35 4.59
C MET A 343 0.24 15.76 5.84
N GLY A 344 0.83 16.94 5.88
CA GLY A 344 1.43 17.52 7.09
C GLY A 344 0.42 18.15 8.05
N GLY A 345 -0.85 18.28 7.65
CA GLY A 345 -1.88 19.03 8.38
C GLY A 345 -2.64 18.23 9.45
N ALA A 346 -3.25 18.96 10.39
CA ALA A 346 -4.06 18.38 11.47
C ALA A 346 -5.25 17.55 10.95
N ARG A 347 -5.85 17.94 9.82
CA ARG A 347 -6.96 17.20 9.21
C ARG A 347 -6.55 15.81 8.75
N TYR A 348 -5.38 15.68 8.12
CA TYR A 348 -4.86 14.38 7.72
C TYR A 348 -4.51 13.51 8.93
N SER A 349 -3.91 14.09 9.97
CA SER A 349 -3.65 13.37 11.23
C SER A 349 -4.94 12.84 11.87
N ALA A 350 -6.01 13.65 11.90
CA ALA A 350 -7.31 13.23 12.38
C ALA A 350 -7.90 12.09 11.54
N LEU A 351 -7.78 12.16 10.21
CA LEU A 351 -8.19 11.09 9.31
C LEU A 351 -7.42 9.78 9.58
N LEU A 352 -6.10 9.83 9.78
CA LEU A 352 -5.33 8.63 10.15
C LEU A 352 -5.80 8.03 11.48
N GLY A 353 -6.09 8.88 12.46
CA GLY A 353 -6.69 8.47 13.73
C GLY A 353 -8.05 7.79 13.57
N GLU A 354 -8.92 8.34 12.72
CA GLU A 354 -10.21 7.71 12.40
C GLU A 354 -10.02 6.38 11.65
N ILE A 355 -9.14 6.30 10.65
CA ILE A 355 -8.85 5.02 9.95
C ILE A 355 -8.38 3.97 10.96
N LEU A 356 -7.55 4.34 11.94
CA LEU A 356 -7.11 3.44 13.00
C LEU A 356 -8.28 2.98 13.89
N ARG A 357 -9.15 3.91 14.31
CA ARG A 357 -10.35 3.59 15.10
C ARG A 357 -11.27 2.63 14.36
N TRP A 358 -11.54 2.88 13.08
CA TRP A 358 -12.39 2.03 12.24
C TRP A 358 -11.80 0.65 11.97
N ARG A 359 -10.47 0.53 12.00
CA ARG A 359 -9.80 -0.77 11.91
C ARG A 359 -9.94 -1.57 13.20
N ASP A 360 -9.72 -0.93 14.34
CA ASP A 360 -9.64 -1.60 15.64
C ASP A 360 -11.02 -1.85 16.27
N ASP A 361 -11.94 -0.89 16.12
CA ASP A 361 -13.28 -0.89 16.70
C ASP A 361 -14.28 -0.18 15.76
N PRO A 362 -14.60 -0.80 14.60
CA PRO A 362 -15.60 -0.25 13.68
C PRO A 362 -16.96 -0.16 14.37
N PRO A 363 -17.74 0.92 14.15
CA PRO A 363 -19.06 1.10 14.74
C PRO A 363 -20.09 0.20 14.05
N PHE A 364 -19.99 -1.11 14.27
CA PHE A 364 -20.84 -2.11 13.66
C PHE A 364 -22.25 -2.12 14.27
N THR A 365 -23.24 -2.35 13.42
CA THR A 365 -24.61 -2.66 13.85
C THR A 365 -24.78 -4.18 14.04
N ALA A 366 -25.97 -4.60 14.49
CA ALA A 366 -26.34 -6.01 14.53
C ALA A 366 -26.26 -6.73 13.16
N ALA A 367 -26.33 -6.00 12.04
CA ALA A 367 -26.23 -6.61 10.71
C ALA A 367 -24.82 -7.17 10.44
N ALA A 368 -23.77 -6.60 11.04
CA ALA A 368 -22.41 -7.12 10.92
C ALA A 368 -22.24 -8.50 11.60
N GLY A 369 -23.09 -8.83 12.58
CA GLY A 369 -23.11 -10.14 13.22
C GLY A 369 -23.74 -11.26 12.36
N ARG A 370 -24.38 -10.92 11.23
CA ARG A 370 -24.99 -11.90 10.32
C ARG A 370 -23.93 -12.73 9.58
N PRO A 371 -24.28 -13.91 9.04
CA PRO A 371 -23.35 -14.74 8.29
C PRO A 371 -22.70 -14.01 7.10
N ALA A 372 -21.40 -14.20 6.86
CA ALA A 372 -20.65 -13.50 5.81
C ALA A 372 -21.32 -13.53 4.42
N LYS A 373 -21.97 -14.64 4.05
CA LYS A 373 -22.71 -14.81 2.79
C LYS A 373 -23.79 -13.75 2.53
N THR A 374 -24.27 -13.04 3.55
CA THR A 374 -25.25 -11.95 3.36
C THR A 374 -24.65 -10.73 2.67
N LEU A 375 -23.31 -10.59 2.64
CA LEU A 375 -22.63 -9.54 1.89
C LEU A 375 -22.92 -9.65 0.37
N ASN A 376 -23.11 -10.87 -0.14
CA ASN A 376 -23.39 -11.11 -1.56
C ASN A 376 -24.71 -10.47 -2.01
N ASP A 377 -25.67 -10.28 -1.11
CA ASP A 377 -26.92 -9.58 -1.44
C ASP A 377 -26.66 -8.09 -1.72
N SER A 378 -25.74 -7.46 -1.00
CA SER A 378 -25.29 -6.10 -1.29
C SER A 378 -24.52 -6.03 -2.61
N VAL A 379 -23.67 -7.03 -2.90
CA VAL A 379 -22.97 -7.11 -4.21
C VAL A 379 -23.97 -7.19 -5.36
N ARG A 380 -24.97 -8.09 -5.28
CA ARG A 380 -26.04 -8.23 -6.28
C ARG A 380 -26.85 -6.96 -6.47
N LYS A 381 -27.17 -6.23 -5.39
CA LYS A 381 -27.86 -4.93 -5.47
C LYS A 381 -27.04 -3.92 -6.29
N VAL A 382 -25.73 -3.85 -6.10
CA VAL A 382 -24.85 -2.96 -6.88
C VAL A 382 -24.70 -3.43 -8.32
N GLN A 383 -24.59 -4.74 -8.58
CA GLN A 383 -24.58 -5.30 -9.95
C GLN A 383 -25.86 -4.93 -10.72
N LYS A 384 -27.04 -5.09 -10.11
CA LYS A 384 -28.31 -4.69 -10.72
C LYS A 384 -28.36 -3.18 -11.02
N LYS A 385 -27.73 -2.36 -10.18
CA LYS A 385 -27.58 -0.92 -10.42
C LYS A 385 -26.64 -0.64 -11.60
N LEU A 386 -25.54 -1.39 -11.73
CA LEU A 386 -24.64 -1.29 -12.87
C LEU A 386 -25.37 -1.63 -14.17
N SER A 387 -26.06 -2.77 -14.23
CA SER A 387 -26.79 -3.20 -15.43
C SER A 387 -27.77 -2.10 -15.89
N ARG A 388 -28.54 -1.52 -14.97
CA ARG A 388 -29.45 -0.40 -15.29
C ARG A 388 -28.73 0.82 -15.85
N ARG A 389 -27.56 1.18 -15.30
CA ARG A 389 -26.78 2.34 -15.77
C ARG A 389 -26.18 2.08 -17.14
N LEU A 390 -25.69 0.87 -17.39
CA LEU A 390 -25.21 0.46 -18.72
C LEU A 390 -26.34 0.51 -19.75
N THR A 391 -27.51 -0.06 -19.44
CA THR A 391 -28.68 0.00 -20.34
C THR A 391 -29.12 1.43 -20.68
N THR A 392 -28.91 2.41 -19.79
CA THR A 392 -29.12 3.83 -20.13
C THR A 392 -27.97 4.37 -20.98
N ALA A 393 -26.73 4.09 -20.59
CA ALA A 393 -25.54 4.65 -21.21
C ALA A 393 -25.26 4.13 -22.63
N THR A 394 -25.69 2.90 -22.95
CA THR A 394 -25.50 2.28 -24.28
C THR A 394 -26.64 2.57 -25.25
N ARG A 395 -27.65 3.35 -24.86
CA ARG A 395 -28.67 3.80 -25.81
C ARG A 395 -28.08 4.71 -26.87
N PHE A 396 -28.80 4.85 -27.98
CA PHE A 396 -28.42 5.78 -29.04
C PHE A 396 -28.30 7.23 -28.53
N ASP A 397 -29.18 7.63 -27.60
CA ASP A 397 -29.22 8.93 -26.94
C ASP A 397 -28.43 8.98 -25.61
N GLY A 398 -27.66 7.93 -25.27
CA GLY A 398 -26.86 7.87 -24.06
C GLY A 398 -25.71 8.89 -24.04
N THR A 399 -25.54 9.60 -22.92
CA THR A 399 -24.59 10.72 -22.79
C THR A 399 -23.22 10.28 -22.24
N ASP A 400 -22.20 11.14 -22.37
CA ASP A 400 -20.90 10.95 -21.69
C ASP A 400 -21.06 10.83 -20.17
N GLU A 401 -22.02 11.57 -19.59
CA GLU A 401 -22.30 11.52 -18.15
C GLU A 401 -22.95 10.19 -17.75
N ASP A 402 -23.77 9.59 -18.60
CA ASP A 402 -24.33 8.25 -18.35
C ASP A 402 -23.22 7.19 -18.31
N LEU A 403 -22.27 7.25 -19.26
CA LEU A 403 -21.09 6.37 -19.27
C LEU A 403 -20.19 6.62 -18.05
N HIS A 404 -19.98 7.88 -17.67
CA HIS A 404 -19.22 8.23 -16.47
C HIS A 404 -19.90 7.72 -15.18
N SER A 405 -21.23 7.79 -15.12
CA SER A 405 -22.04 7.23 -14.04
C SER A 405 -21.96 5.71 -14.00
N ALA A 406 -22.04 5.02 -15.14
CA ALA A 406 -21.85 3.57 -15.25
C ALA A 406 -20.45 3.16 -14.78
N ARG A 407 -19.40 3.90 -15.17
CA ARG A 407 -18.01 3.69 -14.71
C ARG A 407 -17.87 3.80 -13.20
N LYS A 408 -18.51 4.80 -12.57
CA LYS A 408 -18.51 4.94 -11.10
C LYS A 408 -19.11 3.71 -10.43
N VAL A 409 -20.20 3.18 -10.95
CA VAL A 409 -20.87 1.99 -10.39
C VAL A 409 -20.10 0.70 -10.72
N SER A 410 -19.46 0.59 -11.88
CA SER A 410 -18.61 -0.55 -12.24
C SER A 410 -17.47 -0.72 -11.23
N LYS A 411 -16.76 0.37 -10.90
CA LYS A 411 -15.75 0.37 -9.83
C LYS A 411 -16.35 -0.03 -8.48
N GLN A 412 -17.56 0.41 -8.17
CA GLN A 412 -18.26 0.04 -6.94
C GLN A 412 -18.55 -1.47 -6.89
N VAL A 413 -18.98 -2.10 -8.00
CA VAL A 413 -19.20 -3.55 -8.08
C VAL A 413 -17.91 -4.30 -7.78
N ARG A 414 -16.80 -3.93 -8.43
CA ARG A 414 -15.51 -4.60 -8.21
C ARG A 414 -15.08 -4.52 -6.74
N TYR A 415 -15.12 -3.32 -6.15
CA TYR A 415 -14.73 -3.16 -4.75
C TYR A 415 -15.66 -3.89 -3.78
N ALA A 416 -16.94 -3.99 -4.10
CA ALA A 416 -17.90 -4.76 -3.30
C ALA A 416 -17.61 -6.27 -3.36
N ALA A 417 -17.32 -6.80 -4.54
CA ALA A 417 -16.95 -8.21 -4.72
C ALA A 417 -15.63 -8.53 -4.02
N GLU A 418 -14.60 -7.69 -4.19
CA GLU A 418 -13.32 -7.80 -3.46
C GLU A 418 -13.53 -7.84 -1.93
N ALA A 419 -14.38 -6.95 -1.41
CA ALA A 419 -14.64 -6.84 0.03
C ALA A 419 -15.49 -7.99 0.60
N ALA A 420 -16.37 -8.60 -0.21
CA ALA A 420 -17.19 -9.73 0.20
C ALA A 420 -16.47 -11.08 0.07
N GLU A 421 -15.23 -11.08 -0.45
CA GLU A 421 -14.54 -12.29 -0.92
C GLU A 421 -15.41 -13.12 -1.89
N ASP A 422 -16.30 -12.44 -2.64
CA ASP A 422 -17.28 -13.08 -3.52
C ASP A 422 -16.70 -13.30 -4.93
N ALA A 423 -16.89 -14.52 -5.44
CA ALA A 423 -16.60 -15.03 -6.78
C ALA A 423 -15.51 -14.30 -7.60
N PRO A 424 -14.29 -14.87 -7.73
CA PRO A 424 -13.23 -14.36 -8.62
C PRO A 424 -13.72 -14.03 -10.04
N GLU A 425 -14.71 -14.76 -10.53
CA GLU A 425 -15.38 -14.54 -11.82
C GLU A 425 -16.08 -13.18 -11.91
N THR A 426 -16.71 -12.69 -10.84
CA THR A 426 -17.33 -11.36 -10.81
C THR A 426 -16.28 -10.26 -10.86
N VAL A 427 -15.15 -10.45 -10.18
CA VAL A 427 -14.02 -9.53 -10.22
C VAL A 427 -13.42 -9.48 -11.62
N ALA A 428 -13.22 -10.65 -12.25
CA ALA A 428 -12.70 -10.76 -13.61
C ALA A 428 -13.63 -10.11 -14.64
N ALA A 429 -14.92 -10.46 -14.66
CA ALA A 429 -15.90 -9.90 -15.60
C ALA A 429 -16.09 -8.39 -15.44
N SER A 430 -15.91 -7.86 -14.22
CA SER A 430 -15.96 -6.41 -13.99
C SER A 430 -14.72 -5.69 -14.51
N SER A 431 -13.59 -6.39 -14.71
CA SER A 431 -12.32 -5.79 -15.15
C SER A 431 -12.41 -5.30 -16.59
N ASP A 432 -12.80 -6.16 -17.53
CA ASP A 432 -12.83 -5.80 -18.97
C ASP A 432 -13.75 -4.60 -19.24
N LEU A 433 -14.93 -4.61 -18.63
CA LEU A 433 -15.87 -3.48 -18.71
C LEU A 433 -15.29 -2.20 -18.07
N GLN A 434 -14.56 -2.34 -16.95
CA GLN A 434 -13.94 -1.20 -16.28
C GLN A 434 -12.82 -0.59 -17.14
N ASP A 435 -12.04 -1.42 -17.83
CA ASP A 435 -10.95 -0.98 -18.69
C ASP A 435 -11.50 -0.23 -19.90
N LEU A 436 -12.54 -0.76 -20.57
CA LEU A 436 -13.19 -0.08 -21.69
C LEU A 436 -13.86 1.25 -21.28
N LEU A 437 -14.61 1.28 -20.16
CA LEU A 437 -15.16 2.53 -19.61
C LEU A 437 -14.04 3.48 -19.14
N GLY A 438 -12.89 2.94 -18.74
CA GLY A 438 -11.69 3.65 -18.37
C GLY A 438 -11.10 4.41 -19.55
N GLU A 439 -10.82 3.70 -20.64
CA GLU A 439 -10.24 4.25 -21.87
C GLU A 439 -11.14 5.31 -22.52
N PHE A 440 -12.46 5.07 -22.56
CA PHE A 440 -13.42 6.08 -22.99
C PHE A 440 -13.28 7.37 -22.18
N HIS A 441 -13.35 7.26 -20.85
CA HIS A 441 -13.30 8.41 -19.96
C HIS A 441 -11.97 9.15 -20.04
N ASP A 442 -10.86 8.42 -20.08
CA ASP A 442 -9.53 8.99 -20.11
C ASP A 442 -9.27 9.69 -21.46
N SER A 443 -9.83 9.19 -22.57
CA SER A 443 -9.81 9.87 -23.88
C SER A 443 -10.60 11.18 -23.87
N VAL A 444 -11.80 11.19 -23.27
CA VAL A 444 -12.62 12.40 -23.13
C VAL A 444 -11.92 13.46 -22.29
N VAL A 445 -11.34 13.07 -21.15
CA VAL A 445 -10.60 13.98 -20.27
C VAL A 445 -9.33 14.49 -20.94
N ALA A 446 -8.56 13.63 -21.61
CA ALA A 446 -7.35 14.02 -22.34
C ALA A 446 -7.65 15.04 -23.46
N ALA A 447 -8.75 14.87 -24.19
CA ALA A 447 -9.18 15.83 -25.20
C ALA A 447 -9.55 17.20 -24.60
N GLN A 448 -10.14 17.24 -23.40
CA GLN A 448 -10.41 18.49 -22.68
C GLN A 448 -9.12 19.17 -22.20
N VAL A 449 -8.15 18.40 -21.72
CA VAL A 449 -6.84 18.90 -21.30
C VAL A 449 -6.09 19.51 -22.48
N LEU A 450 -6.01 18.81 -23.61
CA LEU A 450 -5.35 19.33 -24.80
C LEU A 450 -6.01 20.60 -25.35
N ARG A 451 -7.33 20.72 -25.28
CA ARG A 451 -8.02 21.97 -25.68
C ARG A 451 -7.60 23.15 -24.82
N ARG A 452 -7.55 22.97 -23.50
CA ARG A 452 -7.06 24.01 -22.58
C ARG A 452 -5.61 24.37 -22.90
N LEU A 453 -4.75 23.38 -23.16
CA LEU A 453 -3.36 23.63 -23.53
C LEU A 453 -3.24 24.34 -24.89
N ALA A 454 -4.09 24.01 -25.85
CA ALA A 454 -4.16 24.67 -27.16
C ALA A 454 -4.62 26.13 -27.04
N GLU A 455 -5.56 26.43 -26.14
CA GLU A 455 -5.98 27.81 -25.84
C GLU A 455 -4.80 28.62 -25.30
N VAL A 456 -4.04 28.07 -24.35
CA VAL A 456 -2.82 28.71 -23.81
C VAL A 456 -1.78 28.92 -24.91
N ALA A 457 -1.47 27.88 -25.69
CA ALA A 457 -0.54 27.94 -26.81
C ALA A 457 -0.95 29.02 -27.83
N SER A 458 -2.25 29.11 -28.16
CA SER A 458 -2.79 30.14 -29.05
C SER A 458 -2.59 31.54 -28.49
N THR A 459 -2.77 31.75 -27.18
CA THR A 459 -2.53 33.06 -26.56
C THR A 459 -1.06 33.47 -26.56
N GLU A 460 -0.15 32.49 -26.57
CA GLU A 460 1.30 32.67 -26.62
C GLU A 460 1.84 32.71 -28.07
N ALA A 461 0.95 32.72 -29.07
CA ALA A 461 1.27 32.68 -30.51
C ALA A 461 2.11 31.46 -30.93
N GLU A 462 1.96 30.34 -30.22
CA GLU A 462 2.54 29.05 -30.58
C GLU A 462 1.68 28.33 -31.65
N ASP A 463 2.28 27.38 -32.36
CA ASP A 463 1.55 26.54 -33.31
C ASP A 463 0.58 25.61 -32.58
N THR A 464 -0.69 25.60 -33.01
CA THR A 464 -1.77 24.81 -32.41
C THR A 464 -2.22 23.60 -33.25
N PHE A 465 -1.61 23.39 -34.42
CA PHE A 465 -1.98 22.32 -35.35
C PHE A 465 -1.93 20.94 -34.68
N THR A 466 -0.80 20.59 -34.06
CA THR A 466 -0.61 19.28 -33.42
C THR A 466 -1.62 19.03 -32.29
N TYR A 467 -1.97 20.07 -31.51
CA TYR A 467 -3.00 19.94 -30.47
C TYR A 467 -4.36 19.57 -31.09
N GLY A 468 -4.71 20.19 -32.22
CA GLY A 468 -5.94 19.90 -32.96
C GLY A 468 -5.98 18.44 -33.46
N VAL A 469 -4.87 17.95 -34.01
CA VAL A 469 -4.71 16.55 -34.45
C VAL A 469 -4.92 15.58 -33.28
N LEU A 470 -4.25 15.82 -32.16
CA LEU A 470 -4.38 14.97 -30.96
C LEU A 470 -5.81 14.96 -30.40
N VAL A 471 -6.48 16.12 -30.35
CA VAL A 471 -7.88 16.22 -29.90
C VAL A 471 -8.81 15.42 -30.81
N ALA A 472 -8.59 15.47 -32.12
CA ALA A 472 -9.37 14.69 -33.08
C ALA A 472 -9.17 13.18 -32.87
N GLN A 473 -7.91 12.74 -32.73
CA GLN A 473 -7.58 11.33 -32.48
C GLN A 473 -8.21 10.80 -31.19
N LEU A 474 -8.13 11.55 -30.09
CA LEU A 474 -8.72 11.14 -28.81
C LEU A 474 -10.24 11.08 -28.86
N ARG A 475 -10.88 11.99 -29.60
CA ARG A 475 -12.33 11.93 -29.84
C ARG A 475 -12.74 10.72 -30.67
N GLN A 476 -11.95 10.38 -31.68
CA GLN A 476 -12.18 9.17 -32.48
C GLN A 476 -12.02 7.90 -31.63
N ASN A 477 -11.00 7.85 -30.77
CA ASN A 477 -10.81 6.75 -29.83
C ASN A 477 -12.02 6.62 -28.88
N ALA A 478 -12.47 7.74 -28.30
CA ALA A 478 -13.65 7.74 -27.43
C ALA A 478 -14.92 7.26 -28.16
N GLU A 479 -15.14 7.64 -29.42
CA GLU A 479 -16.31 7.18 -30.17
C GLU A 479 -16.23 5.67 -30.49
N ARG A 480 -15.04 5.17 -30.82
CA ARG A 480 -14.81 3.73 -31.01
C ARG A 480 -15.10 2.94 -29.72
N ASP A 481 -14.60 3.42 -28.58
CA ASP A 481 -14.81 2.76 -27.28
C ASP A 481 -16.30 2.78 -26.89
N ARG A 482 -16.99 3.89 -27.16
CA ARG A 482 -18.45 4.02 -27.01
C ARG A 482 -19.20 3.01 -27.89
N GLN A 483 -18.80 2.85 -29.15
CA GLN A 483 -19.44 1.87 -30.04
C GLN A 483 -19.22 0.45 -29.54
N GLN A 484 -17.99 0.10 -29.13
CA GLN A 484 -17.70 -1.22 -28.55
C GLN A 484 -18.54 -1.50 -27.29
N LEU A 485 -18.78 -0.48 -26.44
CA LEU A 485 -19.65 -0.62 -25.28
C LEU A 485 -21.10 -0.93 -25.66
N ARG A 486 -21.60 -0.37 -26.78
CA ARG A 486 -22.93 -0.65 -27.34
C ARG A 486 -23.03 -2.04 -27.96
N ASP A 487 -21.95 -2.52 -28.59
CA ASP A 487 -21.95 -3.83 -29.23
C ASP A 487 -21.84 -4.98 -28.20
N THR A 488 -21.29 -4.69 -27.02
CA THR A 488 -21.04 -5.68 -25.95
C THR A 488 -22.19 -5.79 -24.93
N ASN A 489 -23.08 -4.78 -24.83
CA ASN A 489 -24.17 -4.71 -23.84
C ASN A 489 -25.50 -4.32 -24.47
#